data_AF-A0A4Y7LZH0-F1
#
_entry.id   AF-A0A4Y7LZH0-F1
#
_cell.length_a   1.000
_cell.length_b   1.000
_cell.length_c   1.000
_cell.angle_alpha   90.00
_cell.angle_beta   90.00
_cell.angle_gamma   90.00
#
_symmetry.space_group_name_H-M   'P 1'
#
loop_
_entity.id
_entity.type
_entity.pdbx_description
1 polymer ?
#
loop_
_entity_poly.entity_id
_entity_poly.type
_entity_poly.pdbx_seq_one_letter_code
_entity_poly.pdbx_strand_id
1 'polypeptide(L)'
;MALNNNKFDALNNSEESDDDETFAEDRKKKDLALPPIQVPREDHPLQYTYCLWFSRRAPGKHAAPQSFDQNLRLVGRFASVEQFWSYYCHLIKPCELSGHSDFHLFKDGIKPMWEDDANRCGGKWIVRLRKGLASRCWENLILAMLGEQFMVGDEICGAVISIRFAVSCNIQRD
;
A
#
# COMPACT_ATOMS: atom_id res chain seq x y z
N MET A 1 17.79 53.28 -30.24
CA MET A 1 18.83 52.96 -29.23
C MET A 1 18.16 52.24 -28.08
N ALA A 2 18.32 50.92 -28.03
CA ALA A 2 18.02 50.13 -26.85
C ALA A 2 19.22 50.21 -25.90
N LEU A 3 18.95 50.13 -24.59
CA LEU A 3 19.69 49.38 -23.58
C LEU A 3 19.10 49.77 -22.22
N ASN A 4 18.42 48.82 -21.57
CA ASN A 4 18.49 48.77 -20.12
C ASN A 4 18.67 47.30 -19.70
N ASN A 5 19.88 47.02 -19.23
CA ASN A 5 20.34 45.74 -18.73
C ASN A 5 19.71 45.50 -17.36
N ASN A 6 18.91 44.45 -17.23
CA ASN A 6 18.72 43.78 -15.94
C ASN A 6 19.31 42.37 -16.04
N LYS A 7 20.41 42.23 -15.30
CA LYS A 7 21.27 41.07 -15.14
C LYS A 7 20.52 39.97 -14.38
N PHE A 8 19.77 39.15 -15.10
CA PHE A 8 19.28 37.86 -14.60
C PHE A 8 19.15 36.83 -15.73
N ASP A 9 20.15 36.78 -16.62
CA ASP A 9 20.34 35.71 -17.60
C ASP A 9 21.73 35.11 -17.39
N ALA A 10 21.84 34.21 -16.42
CA ALA A 10 22.91 33.22 -16.34
C ALA A 10 22.45 32.14 -15.36
N LEU A 11 22.52 30.88 -15.80
CA LEU A 11 22.04 29.66 -15.14
C LEU A 11 20.59 29.29 -15.47
N ASN A 12 20.30 29.21 -16.76
CA ASN A 12 19.23 28.36 -17.28
C ASN A 12 19.79 27.60 -18.50
N ASN A 13 20.55 26.51 -18.26
CA ASN A 13 20.47 25.24 -18.99
C ASN A 13 21.55 24.24 -18.51
N SER A 14 21.26 22.94 -18.67
CA SER A 14 22.03 21.73 -18.32
C SER A 14 22.23 21.52 -16.81
N GLU A 15 21.65 20.53 -16.14
CA GLU A 15 21.45 19.14 -16.52
C GLU A 15 20.06 18.65 -16.05
N GLU A 16 19.12 18.48 -16.98
CA GLU A 16 17.97 17.60 -16.78
C GLU A 16 18.54 16.19 -16.90
N SER A 17 18.79 15.54 -15.75
CA SER A 17 19.25 14.17 -15.71
C SER A 17 18.13 13.26 -16.24
N ASP A 18 18.38 12.63 -17.39
CA ASP A 18 17.61 11.61 -18.13
C ASP A 18 17.21 10.36 -17.30
N ASP A 19 17.30 10.43 -15.97
CA ASP A 19 17.01 9.33 -15.06
C ASP A 19 15.49 9.15 -14.82
N ASP A 20 14.66 10.18 -14.97
CA ASP A 20 13.22 10.09 -14.61
C ASP A 20 12.37 9.37 -15.69
N GLU A 21 12.75 9.46 -16.97
CA GLU A 21 12.04 8.76 -18.05
C GLU A 21 12.33 7.24 -18.05
N THR A 22 13.55 6.84 -17.71
CA THR A 22 13.93 5.41 -17.64
C THR A 22 13.18 4.68 -16.51
N PHE A 23 12.93 5.32 -15.36
CA PHE A 23 12.11 4.73 -14.28
C PHE A 23 10.61 4.69 -14.58
N ALA A 24 10.12 5.52 -15.49
CA ALA A 24 8.71 5.56 -15.91
C ALA A 24 8.42 4.50 -16.99
N GLU A 25 9.33 4.31 -17.95
CA GLU A 25 9.22 3.27 -18.97
C GLU A 25 9.34 1.86 -18.39
N ASP A 26 10.21 1.64 -17.40
CA ASP A 26 10.34 0.36 -16.69
C ASP A 26 9.07 -0.03 -15.91
N ARG A 27 8.25 0.96 -15.51
CA ARG A 27 6.98 0.72 -14.79
C ARG A 27 5.81 0.46 -15.72
N LYS A 28 5.76 1.08 -16.90
CA LYS A 28 4.75 0.76 -17.92
C LYS A 28 4.86 -0.67 -18.44
N LYS A 29 6.04 -1.29 -18.35
CA LYS A 29 6.25 -2.71 -18.68
C LYS A 29 5.73 -3.68 -17.60
N LYS A 30 5.35 -3.22 -16.40
CA LYS A 30 5.08 -4.06 -15.22
C LYS A 30 3.61 -4.43 -14.97
N ASP A 31 2.73 -4.24 -15.95
CA ASP A 31 1.49 -5.03 -16.07
C ASP A 31 1.74 -6.35 -16.83
N LEU A 32 3.01 -6.80 -16.91
CA LEU A 32 3.35 -8.19 -17.20
C LEU A 32 2.73 -9.05 -16.10
N ALA A 33 1.71 -9.85 -16.47
CA ALA A 33 1.12 -10.86 -15.62
C ALA A 33 2.22 -11.60 -14.85
N LEU A 34 2.26 -11.40 -13.53
CA LEU A 34 3.25 -12.06 -12.69
C LEU A 34 3.14 -13.57 -12.94
N PRO A 35 4.29 -14.28 -13.02
CA PRO A 35 4.26 -15.71 -13.29
C PRO A 35 3.37 -16.42 -12.25
N PRO A 36 2.72 -17.54 -12.62
CA PRO A 36 1.94 -18.32 -11.69
C PRO A 36 2.78 -18.65 -10.45
N ILE A 37 2.23 -18.38 -9.28
CA ILE A 37 2.90 -18.71 -8.03
C ILE A 37 2.88 -20.24 -7.86
N GLN A 38 4.04 -20.81 -7.55
CA GLN A 38 4.15 -22.24 -7.28
C GLN A 38 3.91 -22.48 -5.80
N VAL A 39 3.00 -23.40 -5.49
CA VAL A 39 2.76 -23.88 -4.14
C VAL A 39 3.44 -25.25 -4.01
N PRO A 40 4.45 -25.39 -3.13
CA PRO A 40 5.05 -26.68 -2.79
C PRO A 40 3.98 -27.72 -2.39
N ARG A 41 4.26 -29.01 -2.58
CA ARG A 41 3.26 -30.05 -2.30
C ARG A 41 3.00 -30.25 -0.80
N GLU A 42 3.99 -29.92 0.00
CA GLU A 42 4.01 -29.99 1.45
C GLU A 42 3.37 -28.77 2.13
N ASP A 43 3.12 -27.70 1.37
CA ASP A 43 2.51 -26.46 1.85
C ASP A 43 0.98 -26.57 1.92
N HIS A 44 0.36 -25.79 2.80
CA HIS A 44 -1.09 -25.68 2.91
C HIS A 44 -1.60 -24.60 1.95
N PRO A 45 -2.30 -24.96 0.85
CA PRO A 45 -2.76 -23.98 -0.12
C PRO A 45 -3.86 -23.09 0.46
N LEU A 46 -3.82 -21.81 0.11
CA LEU A 46 -4.90 -20.85 0.34
C LEU A 46 -5.96 -20.97 -0.75
N GLN A 47 -7.20 -20.58 -0.43
CA GLN A 47 -8.29 -20.56 -1.40
C GLN A 47 -8.03 -19.60 -2.56
N TYR A 48 -7.43 -18.44 -2.27
CA TYR A 48 -7.01 -17.45 -3.26
C TYR A 48 -5.53 -17.12 -3.08
N THR A 49 -4.90 -16.66 -4.16
CA THR A 49 -3.60 -15.97 -4.05
C THR A 49 -3.85 -14.56 -3.52
N TYR A 50 -2.98 -14.09 -2.63
CA TYR A 50 -3.07 -12.76 -2.05
C TYR A 50 -1.79 -11.95 -2.30
N CYS A 51 -1.96 -10.64 -2.43
CA CYS A 51 -0.92 -9.66 -2.60
C CYS A 51 -0.89 -8.71 -1.38
N LEU A 52 0.25 -8.64 -0.72
CA LEU A 52 0.51 -7.70 0.36
C LEU A 52 1.20 -6.46 -0.19
N TRP A 53 0.61 -5.30 0.07
CA TRP A 53 1.12 -3.99 -0.33
C TRP A 53 1.38 -3.12 0.88
N PHE A 54 2.31 -2.19 0.73
CA PHE A 54 2.63 -1.18 1.72
C PHE A 54 2.61 0.21 1.08
N SER A 55 2.03 1.19 1.77
CA SER A 55 2.10 2.59 1.37
C SER A 55 2.43 3.49 2.55
N ARG A 56 3.17 4.57 2.31
CA ARG A 56 3.50 5.58 3.31
C ARG A 56 3.26 6.98 2.75
N ARG A 57 2.61 7.84 3.53
CA ARG A 57 2.36 9.23 3.20
C ARG A 57 3.27 10.13 4.03
N ALA A 58 3.90 11.11 3.39
CA ALA A 58 4.64 12.14 4.09
C ALA A 58 3.70 13.05 4.90
N PRO A 59 4.05 13.44 6.14
CA PRO A 59 3.26 14.38 6.91
C PRO A 59 3.19 15.75 6.21
N GLY A 60 2.01 16.37 6.20
CA GLY A 60 1.80 17.73 5.67
C GLY A 60 1.55 17.87 4.18
N LYS A 61 1.64 16.79 3.38
CA LYS A 61 1.21 16.81 1.97
C LYS A 61 -0.18 16.18 1.83
N HIS A 62 -1.15 16.96 1.37
CA HIS A 62 -2.37 16.38 0.81
C HIS A 62 -1.99 15.65 -0.48
N ALA A 63 -1.96 14.33 -0.43
CA ALA A 63 -1.64 13.52 -1.60
C ALA A 63 -2.71 13.74 -2.67
N ALA A 64 -2.31 14.28 -3.84
CA ALA A 64 -3.17 14.30 -5.02
C ALA A 64 -3.51 12.84 -5.44
N PRO A 65 -4.70 12.56 -6.01
CA PRO A 65 -5.13 11.20 -6.35
C PRO A 65 -4.12 10.41 -7.20
N GLN A 66 -3.48 11.06 -8.18
CA GLN A 66 -2.45 10.47 -9.05
C GLN A 66 -1.21 9.97 -8.29
N SER A 67 -0.99 10.42 -7.05
CA SER A 67 0.17 10.02 -6.23
C SER A 67 -0.07 8.76 -5.37
N PHE A 68 -1.30 8.22 -5.32
CA PHE A 68 -1.57 7.03 -4.49
C PHE A 68 -0.90 5.78 -5.06
N ASP A 69 -1.05 5.54 -6.36
CA ASP A 69 -0.42 4.43 -7.08
C ASP A 69 1.11 4.50 -6.96
N GLN A 70 1.68 5.71 -7.07
CA GLN A 70 3.12 5.93 -6.95
C GLN A 70 3.69 5.58 -5.56
N ASN A 71 2.85 5.63 -4.51
CA ASN A 71 3.26 5.35 -3.13
C ASN A 71 2.93 3.91 -2.68
N LEU A 72 2.24 3.13 -3.51
CA LEU A 72 1.88 1.75 -3.22
C LEU A 72 3.00 0.82 -3.70
N ARG A 73 3.55 0.03 -2.80
CA ARG A 73 4.63 -0.92 -3.10
C ARG A 73 4.19 -2.33 -2.79
N LEU A 74 4.30 -3.23 -3.78
CA LEU A 74 4.10 -4.66 -3.57
C LEU A 74 5.21 -5.20 -2.66
N VAL A 75 4.84 -5.78 -1.53
CA VAL A 75 5.75 -6.40 -0.55
C VAL A 75 5.95 -7.87 -0.89
N GLY A 76 4.87 -8.56 -1.24
CA GLY A 76 4.90 -9.98 -1.53
C GLY A 76 3.58 -10.50 -2.08
N ARG A 77 3.65 -11.66 -2.71
CA ARG A 77 2.51 -12.42 -3.23
C ARG A 77 2.65 -13.85 -2.74
N PHE A 78 1.57 -14.44 -2.25
CA PHE A 78 1.58 -15.76 -1.63
C PHE A 78 0.28 -16.52 -1.90
N ALA A 79 0.39 -17.84 -2.00
CA ALA A 79 -0.72 -18.76 -2.24
C ALA A 79 -0.73 -19.96 -1.28
N SER A 80 0.18 -20.01 -0.31
CA SER A 80 0.15 -20.94 0.82
C SER A 80 0.25 -20.24 2.16
N VAL A 81 -0.13 -20.94 3.22
CA VAL A 81 -0.02 -20.49 4.61
C VAL A 81 1.45 -20.28 4.99
N GLU A 82 2.35 -21.16 4.54
CA GLU A 82 3.79 -21.09 4.79
C GLU A 82 4.40 -19.86 4.10
N GLN A 83 4.03 -19.62 2.84
CA GLN A 83 4.44 -18.43 2.12
C GLN A 83 3.94 -17.16 2.82
N PHE A 84 2.68 -17.13 3.27
CA PHE A 84 2.17 -16.02 4.07
C PHE A 84 3.03 -15.76 5.31
N TRP A 85 3.31 -16.80 6.11
CA TRP A 85 4.12 -16.66 7.32
C TRP A 85 5.55 -16.25 7.03
N SER A 86 6.13 -16.69 5.90
CA SER A 86 7.47 -16.29 5.47
C SER A 86 7.60 -14.78 5.25
N TYR A 87 6.52 -14.11 4.80
CA TYR A 87 6.47 -12.66 4.74
C TYR A 87 6.13 -12.07 6.09
N TYR A 88 5.01 -12.51 6.70
CA TYR A 88 4.41 -11.84 7.84
C TYR A 88 5.32 -11.81 9.07
N CYS A 89 6.09 -12.87 9.34
CA CYS A 89 7.00 -12.91 10.49
C CYS A 89 8.18 -11.93 10.40
N HIS A 90 8.50 -11.45 9.19
CA HIS A 90 9.57 -10.48 8.93
C HIS A 90 9.04 -9.04 8.78
N LEU A 91 7.73 -8.83 8.87
CA LEU A 91 7.15 -7.49 8.80
C LEU A 91 7.29 -6.74 10.12
N ILE A 92 7.48 -5.43 10.01
CA ILE A 92 7.31 -4.52 11.15
C ILE A 92 5.84 -4.56 11.58
N LYS A 93 5.61 -4.79 12.87
CA LYS A 93 4.24 -4.88 13.39
C LYS A 93 3.52 -3.53 13.23
N PRO A 94 2.20 -3.52 12.99
CA PRO A 94 1.46 -2.27 12.81
C PRO A 94 1.62 -1.27 13.98
N CYS A 95 1.78 -1.74 15.22
CA CYS A 95 2.00 -0.89 16.39
C CYS A 95 3.40 -0.24 16.47
N GLU A 96 4.38 -0.75 15.72
CA GLU A 96 5.76 -0.25 15.68
C GLU A 96 6.00 0.70 14.50
N LEU A 97 5.07 0.75 13.54
CA LEU A 97 5.15 1.67 12.42
C LEU A 97 4.98 3.13 12.87
N SER A 98 5.82 3.99 12.32
CA SER A 98 5.77 5.44 12.52
C SER A 98 5.23 6.16 11.27
N GLY A 99 4.48 7.24 11.48
CA GLY A 99 3.93 8.03 10.38
C GLY A 99 2.58 7.52 9.89
N HIS A 100 2.12 8.14 8.80
CA HIS A 100 0.90 7.75 8.11
C HIS A 100 1.23 6.61 7.14
N SER A 101 1.08 5.39 7.62
CA SER A 101 1.39 4.17 6.86
C SER A 101 0.18 3.25 6.77
N ASP A 102 0.13 2.46 5.72
CA ASP A 102 -0.95 1.50 5.47
C ASP A 102 -0.36 0.17 4.97
N PHE A 103 -0.86 -0.95 5.52
CA PHE A 103 -0.74 -2.26 4.88
C PHE A 103 -2.06 -2.61 4.20
N HIS A 104 -1.97 -3.18 3.01
CA HIS A 104 -3.12 -3.62 2.23
C HIS A 104 -2.91 -5.08 1.84
N LEU A 105 -3.84 -5.94 2.18
CA LEU A 105 -3.81 -7.35 1.79
C LEU A 105 -5.04 -7.64 0.92
N PHE A 106 -4.84 -7.87 -0.37
CA PHE A 106 -5.91 -8.04 -1.35
C PHE A 106 -5.74 -9.34 -2.12
N LYS A 107 -6.85 -9.89 -2.62
CA LYS A 107 -6.80 -11.01 -3.57
C LYS A 107 -6.01 -10.60 -4.80
N ASP A 108 -5.28 -11.55 -5.37
CA ASP A 108 -4.47 -11.33 -6.57
C ASP A 108 -5.35 -10.86 -7.73
N GLY A 109 -4.84 -9.91 -8.52
CA GLY A 109 -5.59 -9.24 -9.58
C GLY A 109 -6.50 -8.09 -9.12
N ILE A 110 -6.73 -7.90 -7.81
CA ILE A 110 -7.49 -6.75 -7.29
C ILE A 110 -6.52 -5.71 -6.71
N LYS A 111 -6.47 -4.52 -7.31
CA LYS A 111 -5.69 -3.40 -6.77
C LYS A 111 -6.44 -2.80 -5.56
N PRO A 112 -5.75 -2.34 -4.50
CA PRO A 112 -6.38 -1.71 -3.33
C PRO A 112 -6.83 -0.27 -3.62
N MET A 113 -7.62 -0.11 -4.68
CA MET A 113 -8.04 1.17 -5.26
C MET A 113 -9.52 1.10 -5.64
N TRP A 114 -10.23 2.22 -5.51
CA TRP A 114 -11.67 2.26 -5.78
C TRP A 114 -11.98 2.20 -7.29
N GLU A 115 -10.99 2.55 -8.11
CA GLU A 115 -11.03 2.48 -9.57
C GLU A 115 -10.99 1.04 -10.11
N ASP A 116 -10.55 0.08 -9.28
CA ASP A 116 -10.56 -1.33 -9.65
C ASP A 116 -12.00 -1.83 -9.82
N ASP A 117 -12.26 -2.57 -10.90
CA ASP A 117 -13.60 -3.04 -11.25
C ASP A 117 -14.24 -3.89 -10.15
N ALA A 118 -13.44 -4.65 -9.39
CA ALA A 118 -13.94 -5.44 -8.25
C ALA A 118 -14.39 -4.56 -7.08
N ASN A 119 -13.82 -3.36 -6.92
CA ASN A 119 -14.11 -2.47 -5.80
C ASN A 119 -15.17 -1.40 -6.13
N ARG A 120 -15.40 -1.07 -7.41
CA ARG A 120 -16.20 0.10 -7.81
C ARG A 120 -17.66 0.08 -7.34
N CYS A 121 -18.25 -1.11 -7.22
CA CYS A 121 -19.63 -1.31 -6.78
C CYS A 121 -19.74 -1.79 -5.32
N GLY A 122 -18.61 -1.82 -4.60
CA GLY A 122 -18.53 -2.35 -3.24
C GLY A 122 -18.63 -1.29 -2.15
N GLY A 123 -18.12 -1.65 -0.98
CA GLY A 123 -18.01 -0.79 0.19
C GLY A 123 -16.91 -1.27 1.13
N LYS A 124 -16.69 -0.55 2.23
CA LYS A 124 -15.75 -0.98 3.27
C LYS A 124 -16.31 -0.79 4.67
N TRP A 125 -16.08 -1.78 5.51
CA TRP A 125 -16.32 -1.69 6.94
C TRP A 125 -15.10 -1.06 7.63
N ILE A 126 -15.31 0.00 8.41
CA ILE A 126 -14.22 0.71 9.09
C ILE A 126 -14.39 0.58 10.60
N VAL A 127 -13.41 -0.03 11.25
CA VAL A 127 -13.31 -0.10 12.71
C VAL A 127 -12.16 0.80 13.17
N ARG A 128 -12.46 1.74 14.07
CA ARG A 128 -11.43 2.59 14.70
C ARG A 128 -10.98 1.95 16.00
N LEU A 129 -9.69 1.68 16.10
CA LEU A 129 -9.08 1.02 17.27
C LEU A 129 -8.27 2.01 18.09
N ARG A 130 -8.21 1.78 19.41
CA ARG A 130 -7.28 2.48 20.30
C ARG A 130 -5.86 1.99 20.05
N LYS A 131 -4.86 2.83 20.35
CA LYS A 131 -3.44 2.47 20.24
C LYS A 131 -3.16 1.22 21.07
N GLY A 132 -2.37 0.30 20.53
CA GLY A 132 -2.00 -0.96 21.18
C GLY A 132 -2.86 -2.18 20.80
N LEU A 133 -4.10 -1.99 20.33
CA LEU A 133 -4.95 -3.11 19.89
C LEU A 133 -4.76 -3.48 18.41
N ALA A 134 -4.24 -2.53 17.61
CA ALA A 134 -4.22 -2.61 16.16
C ALA A 134 -3.50 -3.85 15.61
N SER A 135 -2.33 -4.21 16.16
CA SER A 135 -1.56 -5.36 15.67
C SER A 135 -2.29 -6.69 15.86
N ARG A 136 -2.87 -6.93 17.04
CA ARG A 136 -3.62 -8.16 17.32
C ARG A 136 -4.91 -8.23 16.50
N CYS A 137 -5.63 -7.11 16.38
CA CYS A 137 -6.84 -7.06 15.56
C CYS A 137 -6.53 -7.27 14.08
N TRP A 138 -5.43 -6.71 13.58
CA TRP A 138 -4.96 -6.92 12.21
C TRP A 138 -4.62 -8.37 11.93
N GLU A 139 -3.83 -8.99 12.80
CA GLU A 139 -3.46 -10.40 12.68
C GLU A 139 -4.69 -11.31 12.63
N ASN A 140 -5.62 -11.14 13.58
CA ASN A 140 -6.86 -11.92 13.61
C ASN A 140 -7.70 -11.69 12.34
N LEU A 141 -7.77 -10.45 11.85
CA LEU A 141 -8.52 -10.10 10.66
C LEU A 141 -7.97 -10.79 9.42
N ILE A 142 -6.65 -10.71 9.19
CA ILE A 142 -6.04 -11.33 8.02
C ILE A 142 -6.06 -12.86 8.11
N LEU A 143 -5.89 -13.45 9.29
CA LEU A 143 -6.00 -14.90 9.46
C LEU A 143 -7.44 -15.38 9.20
N ALA A 144 -8.45 -14.65 9.66
CA ALA A 144 -9.85 -14.94 9.36
C ALA A 144 -10.16 -14.82 7.86
N MET A 145 -9.55 -13.84 7.18
CA MET A 145 -9.71 -13.65 5.73
C MET A 145 -9.03 -14.78 4.94
N LEU A 146 -7.76 -15.06 5.21
CA LEU A 146 -6.99 -16.11 4.53
C LEU A 146 -7.55 -17.51 4.79
N GLY A 147 -8.13 -17.73 5.97
CA GLY A 147 -8.81 -18.97 6.34
C GLY A 147 -10.29 -19.03 5.91
N GLU A 148 -10.75 -18.08 5.09
CA GLU A 148 -12.13 -18.04 4.55
C GLU A 148 -13.24 -18.09 5.62
N GLN A 149 -12.99 -17.55 6.82
CA GLN A 149 -13.89 -17.65 7.98
C GLN A 149 -15.13 -16.75 7.90
N PHE A 150 -15.20 -15.84 6.93
CA PHE A 150 -16.34 -14.93 6.76
C PHE A 150 -17.57 -15.60 6.12
N MET A 151 -17.40 -16.72 5.41
CA MET A 151 -18.50 -17.48 4.80
C MET A 151 -19.45 -16.65 3.90
N VAL A 152 -18.91 -15.61 3.27
CA VAL A 152 -19.65 -14.71 2.34
C VAL A 152 -19.31 -14.97 0.87
N GLY A 153 -18.63 -16.08 0.55
CA GLY A 153 -18.18 -16.38 -0.81
C GLY A 153 -17.12 -15.40 -1.32
N ASP A 154 -17.28 -14.92 -2.55
CA ASP A 154 -16.27 -14.11 -3.24
C ASP A 154 -16.27 -12.62 -2.87
N GLU A 155 -17.19 -12.17 -2.01
CA GLU A 155 -17.44 -10.74 -1.72
C GLU A 155 -16.25 -10.01 -1.06
N ILE A 156 -15.37 -10.73 -0.34
CA ILE A 156 -14.20 -10.11 0.29
C ILE A 156 -13.11 -9.87 -0.76
N CYS A 157 -12.82 -8.60 -1.04
CA CYS A 157 -11.74 -8.19 -1.92
C CYS A 157 -10.38 -8.10 -1.21
N GLY A 158 -10.38 -7.63 0.05
CA GLY A 158 -9.16 -7.44 0.83
C GLY A 158 -9.38 -6.73 2.17
N ALA A 159 -8.29 -6.54 2.90
CA ALA A 159 -8.24 -5.88 4.19
C ALA A 159 -7.14 -4.81 4.22
N VAL A 160 -7.38 -3.73 4.97
CA VAL A 160 -6.44 -2.62 5.13
C VAL A 160 -6.30 -2.26 6.61
N ILE A 161 -5.06 -2.10 7.08
CA ILE A 161 -4.77 -1.44 8.35
C ILE A 161 -4.08 -0.10 8.11
N SER A 162 -4.68 0.95 8.65
CA SER A 162 -4.16 2.31 8.57
C SER A 162 -3.61 2.78 9.90
N ILE A 163 -2.31 3.05 9.94
CA ILE A 163 -1.64 3.66 11.09
C ILE A 163 -1.71 5.17 10.95
N ARG A 164 -2.32 5.81 11.93
CA ARG A 164 -2.50 7.26 12.01
C ARG A 164 -2.08 7.71 13.40
N PHE A 165 -1.39 8.84 13.48
CA PHE A 165 -1.16 9.49 14.77
C PHE A 165 -2.50 9.97 15.33
N ALA A 166 -2.85 9.51 16.52
CA ALA A 166 -3.71 10.30 17.39
C ALA A 166 -2.85 11.48 17.83
N VAL A 167 -3.11 12.65 17.25
CA VAL A 167 -2.50 13.91 17.69
C VAL A 167 -2.79 14.04 19.19
N SER A 168 -1.74 14.08 20.01
CA SER A 168 -1.86 14.44 21.42
C SER A 168 -2.54 15.80 21.50
N CYS A 169 -3.61 15.88 22.29
CA CYS A 169 -4.28 17.12 22.62
C CYS A 169 -3.28 18.00 23.40
N ASN A 170 -2.74 19.04 22.75
CA ASN A 170 -2.14 20.15 23.49
C ASN A 170 -3.29 21.02 23.99
N ILE A 171 -3.57 20.94 25.27
CA ILE A 171 -4.35 21.96 25.98
C ILE A 171 -3.41 23.17 26.09
N GLN A 172 -3.63 24.19 25.26
CA GLN A 172 -3.24 25.55 25.62
C GLN A 172 -4.27 26.03 26.64
N ARG A 173 -3.81 26.26 27.89
CA ARG A 173 -4.42 27.27 28.75
C ARG A 173 -3.58 28.53 28.59
N ASP A 174 -4.29 29.65 28.58
CA ASP A 174 -3.76 31.02 28.53
C ASP A 174 -2.65 31.28 29.55
#